data_AF-A0AAD8DPN8-F1
#
_entry.id   AF-A0AAD8DPN8-F1
#
_cell.length_a   1.000
_cell.length_b   1.000
_cell.length_c   1.000
_cell.angle_alpha   90.00
_cell.angle_beta   90.00
_cell.angle_gamma   90.00
#
_symmetry.space_group_name_H-M   'P 1'
#
loop_
_entity.id
_entity.type
_entity.pdbx_description
1 polymer ?
#
loop_
_entity_poly.entity_id
_entity_poly.type
_entity_poly.pdbx_seq_one_letter_code
_entity_poly.pdbx_strand_id
1 'polypeptide(L)'
;MAHIKNVLVLAVMCILAVALTQASHDGQHIHGKWPMVGQPRQDSESTWVTCDFTVSPRMRCHDCNTRLICKRVGGLLLDCPSSFAPYCNNGFCSPVPSVECA
;
A
#
# COMPACT_ATOMS: atom_id res chain seq x y z
N MET A 1 48.99 9.15 29.21
CA MET A 1 47.98 8.06 29.29
C MET A 1 46.53 8.55 29.53
N ALA A 2 46.24 9.87 29.57
CA ALA A 2 44.87 10.37 29.71
C ALA A 2 44.12 10.53 28.36
N HIS A 3 44.84 10.83 27.27
CA HIS A 3 44.24 11.03 25.95
C HIS A 3 43.65 9.76 25.32
N ILE A 4 44.22 8.59 25.61
CA ILE A 4 43.75 7.31 25.03
C ILE A 4 42.38 6.94 25.61
N LYS A 5 42.14 7.24 26.90
CA LYS A 5 40.85 7.01 27.55
C LYS A 5 39.75 7.89 26.94
N ASN A 6 40.03 9.18 26.68
CA ASN A 6 39.05 10.07 26.06
C ASN A 6 38.74 9.68 24.61
N VAL A 7 39.72 9.20 23.85
CA VAL A 7 39.51 8.70 22.47
C VAL A 7 38.63 7.45 22.47
N LEU A 8 38.85 6.52 23.42
CA LEU A 8 38.04 5.31 23.54
C LEU A 8 36.57 5.63 23.90
N VAL A 9 36.35 6.59 24.79
CA VAL A 9 34.99 7.02 25.18
C VAL A 9 34.24 7.66 24.00
N LEU A 10 34.93 8.51 23.22
CA LEU A 10 34.37 9.11 22.01
C LEU A 10 34.00 8.06 20.95
N ALA A 11 34.84 7.04 20.77
CA ALA A 11 34.57 5.96 19.81
C ALA A 11 33.31 5.14 20.18
N VAL A 12 33.13 4.81 21.46
CA VAL A 12 31.95 4.06 21.93
C VAL A 12 30.66 4.88 21.79
N MET A 13 30.71 6.19 22.07
CA MET A 13 29.55 7.08 21.90
C MET A 13 29.10 7.21 20.44
N CYS A 14 30.05 7.27 19.49
CA CYS A 14 29.72 7.29 18.06
C CYS A 14 29.01 6.00 17.61
N ILE A 15 29.40 4.83 18.14
CA ILE A 15 28.78 3.55 17.79
C ILE A 15 27.34 3.48 18.33
N LEU A 16 27.07 3.99 19.54
CA LEU A 16 25.70 4.05 20.08
C LEU A 16 24.78 5.00 19.29
N ALA A 17 25.29 6.10 18.74
CA ALA A 17 24.48 7.04 17.95
C ALA A 17 24.02 6.46 16.59
N VAL A 18 24.82 5.58 15.99
CA VAL A 18 24.47 4.91 14.72
C VAL A 18 23.39 3.84 14.94
N ALA A 19 23.37 3.18 16.09
CA ALA A 19 22.34 2.18 16.40
C ALA A 19 20.94 2.78 16.63
N LEU A 20 20.85 4.05 17.05
CA LEU A 20 19.57 4.75 17.27
C LEU A 20 18.95 5.32 15.98
N THR A 21 19.67 5.35 14.87
CA THR A 21 19.19 5.90 13.59
C THR A 21 18.74 4.84 12.57
N GLN A 22 18.84 3.55 12.91
CA GLN A 22 18.26 2.46 12.11
C GLN A 22 16.82 2.12 12.54
N ALA A 23 15.98 3.13 12.64
CA ALA A 23 14.54 2.98 12.47
C ALA A 23 14.14 4.03 11.42
N SER A 24 13.82 3.56 10.21
CA SER A 24 13.51 4.36 9.03
C SER A 24 14.73 4.86 8.25
N HIS A 25 15.14 4.11 7.23
CA HIS A 25 15.32 4.63 5.86
C HIS A 25 15.68 3.50 4.89
N ASP A 26 14.70 3.14 4.07
CA ASP A 26 14.86 2.70 2.69
C ASP A 26 13.58 3.23 2.01
N GLY A 27 13.56 4.21 1.11
CA GLY A 27 14.44 4.48 -0.01
C GLY A 27 13.55 4.73 -1.23
N GLN A 28 13.44 5.99 -1.66
CA GLN A 28 13.32 6.41 -3.07
C GLN A 28 12.07 6.04 -3.93
N HIS A 29 11.16 7.01 -4.11
CA HIS A 29 10.92 7.76 -5.37
C HIS A 29 9.55 8.44 -5.33
N ILE A 30 9.58 9.77 -5.53
CA ILE A 30 8.40 10.63 -5.58
C ILE A 30 7.73 10.44 -6.94
N HIS A 31 6.62 9.69 -6.99
CA HIS A 31 5.54 9.93 -7.96
C HIS A 31 4.24 9.28 -7.48
N GLY A 32 3.32 10.11 -6.96
CA GLY A 32 1.89 9.83 -6.78
C GLY A 32 1.50 8.52 -6.10
N LYS A 33 1.50 8.47 -4.77
CA LYS A 33 0.96 7.33 -4.02
C LYS A 33 -0.13 7.81 -3.05
N TRP A 34 -1.37 7.50 -3.41
CA TRP A 34 -2.52 7.57 -2.51
C TRP A 34 -2.17 6.90 -1.17
N PRO A 35 -2.66 7.42 -0.03
CA PRO A 35 -2.29 6.90 1.27
C PRO A 35 -2.71 5.44 1.34
N MET A 36 -1.73 4.54 1.25
CA MET A 36 -1.93 3.13 1.60
C MET A 36 -2.00 3.07 3.11
N VAL A 37 -3.17 3.43 3.64
CA VAL A 37 -3.61 2.99 4.96
C VAL A 37 -3.54 1.47 4.92
N GLY A 38 -2.59 0.92 5.67
CA GLY A 38 -2.53 -0.50 5.98
C GLY A 38 -3.77 -0.85 6.79
N GLN A 39 -4.87 -1.09 6.08
CA GLN A 39 -6.09 -1.57 6.70
C GLN A 39 -5.86 -3.02 7.13
N PRO A 40 -6.33 -3.43 8.31
CA PRO A 40 -6.34 -4.84 8.67
C PRO A 40 -6.98 -5.61 7.52
N ARG A 41 -6.30 -6.66 7.06
CA ARG A 41 -6.90 -7.65 6.15
C ARG A 41 -8.15 -8.17 6.85
N GLN A 42 -9.30 -7.55 6.57
CA GLN A 42 -10.53 -8.31 6.56
C GLN A 42 -10.31 -9.39 5.51
N ASP A 43 -10.53 -10.63 5.92
CA ASP A 43 -10.45 -11.81 5.08
C ASP A 43 -11.61 -11.74 4.07
N SER A 44 -11.55 -10.75 3.16
CA SER A 44 -12.43 -10.69 2.01
C SER A 44 -12.03 -11.89 1.18
N GLU A 45 -12.85 -12.95 1.27
CA GLU A 45 -12.74 -14.16 0.48
C GLU A 45 -12.47 -13.76 -0.97
N SER A 46 -11.22 -13.96 -1.38
CA SER A 46 -10.74 -13.32 -2.59
C SER A 46 -11.26 -14.11 -3.77
N THR A 47 -12.35 -13.63 -4.38
CA THR A 47 -12.99 -14.29 -5.51
C THR A 47 -12.16 -14.05 -6.78
N TRP A 48 -11.87 -15.12 -7.50
CA TRP A 48 -11.12 -15.06 -8.77
C TRP A 48 -12.07 -15.14 -9.95
N VAL A 49 -11.87 -14.26 -10.93
CA VAL A 49 -12.64 -14.21 -12.18
C VAL A 49 -11.71 -14.19 -13.38
N THR A 50 -12.22 -14.52 -14.56
CA THR A 50 -11.45 -14.39 -15.79
C THR A 50 -11.33 -12.93 -16.20
N CYS A 51 -10.15 -12.51 -16.61
CA CYS A 51 -9.93 -11.22 -17.26
C CYS A 51 -8.80 -11.34 -18.28
N ASP A 52 -8.87 -10.58 -19.36
CA ASP A 52 -7.78 -10.49 -20.32
C ASP A 52 -6.89 -9.30 -19.97
N PHE A 53 -5.70 -9.60 -19.45
CA PHE A 53 -4.71 -8.63 -18.99
C PHE A 53 -4.12 -7.76 -20.11
N THR A 54 -4.25 -8.16 -21.37
CA THR A 54 -3.69 -7.42 -22.51
C THR A 54 -4.62 -6.31 -23.01
N VAL A 55 -5.93 -6.50 -22.84
CA VAL A 55 -6.96 -5.54 -23.30
C VAL A 55 -7.63 -4.81 -22.14
N SER A 56 -7.72 -5.44 -20.96
CA SER A 56 -8.42 -4.85 -19.81
C SER A 56 -7.47 -3.97 -19.00
N PRO A 57 -7.96 -2.84 -18.46
CA PRO A 57 -7.21 -2.08 -17.47
C PRO A 57 -6.83 -2.95 -16.28
N ARG A 58 -5.64 -2.71 -15.73
CA ARG A 58 -5.14 -3.45 -14.57
C ARG A 58 -6.07 -3.35 -13.37
N MET A 59 -6.72 -2.19 -13.19
CA MET A 59 -7.73 -1.96 -12.17
C MET A 59 -8.97 -1.38 -12.84
N ARG A 60 -10.13 -1.97 -12.58
CA ARG A 60 -11.44 -1.49 -13.05
C ARG A 60 -12.52 -1.85 -12.04
N CYS A 61 -13.69 -1.22 -12.14
CA CYS A 61 -14.85 -1.67 -11.36
C CYS A 61 -15.42 -2.94 -11.99
N HIS A 62 -15.83 -3.88 -11.15
CA HIS A 62 -16.61 -5.02 -11.60
C HIS A 62 -18.11 -4.72 -11.45
N ASP A 63 -18.46 -4.11 -10.32
CA ASP A 63 -19.77 -3.55 -10.02
C ASP A 63 -19.61 -2.27 -9.19
N CYS A 64 -20.72 -1.73 -8.68
CA CYS A 64 -20.74 -0.49 -7.91
C CYS A 64 -20.00 -0.54 -6.58
N ASN A 65 -19.71 -1.73 -6.04
CA ASN A 65 -19.13 -1.94 -4.72
C ASN A 65 -17.90 -2.85 -4.73
N THR A 66 -17.52 -3.42 -5.88
CA THR A 66 -16.32 -4.25 -5.99
C THR A 66 -15.40 -3.78 -7.11
N ARG A 67 -14.09 -3.89 -6.85
CA ARG A 67 -13.04 -3.61 -7.83
C ARG A 67 -12.36 -4.90 -8.28
N LEU A 68 -12.02 -4.93 -9.56
CA LEU A 68 -11.28 -6.01 -10.20
C LEU A 68 -9.83 -5.59 -10.43
N ILE A 69 -8.90 -6.36 -9.86
CA ILE A 69 -7.47 -6.27 -10.20
C ILE A 69 -7.14 -7.37 -11.21
N CYS A 70 -7.01 -6.99 -12.48
CA CYS A 70 -6.62 -7.92 -13.53
C CYS A 70 -5.11 -8.18 -13.50
N LYS A 71 -4.73 -9.46 -13.46
CA LYS A 71 -3.36 -9.97 -13.51
C LYS A 71 -3.24 -10.97 -14.65
N ARG A 72 -2.01 -11.37 -14.99
CA ARG A 72 -1.77 -12.39 -16.03
C ARG A 72 -2.44 -13.74 -15.75
N VAL A 73 -2.62 -14.08 -14.47
CA VAL A 73 -3.22 -15.35 -14.04
C VAL A 73 -4.75 -15.31 -13.97
N GLY A 74 -5.36 -14.14 -14.20
CA GLY A 74 -6.78 -13.89 -13.96
C GLY A 74 -7.01 -12.64 -13.14
N GLY A 75 -8.26 -12.43 -12.75
CA GLY A 75 -8.75 -11.25 -12.09
C GLY A 75 -9.09 -11.51 -10.63
N LEU A 76 -8.61 -10.64 -9.75
CA LEU A 76 -8.93 -10.67 -8.33
C LEU A 76 -10.04 -9.67 -8.03
N LEU A 77 -11.20 -10.15 -7.59
CA LEU A 77 -12.26 -9.32 -7.06
C LEU A 77 -11.99 -8.96 -5.60
N LEU A 78 -12.17 -7.69 -5.29
CA LEU A 78 -12.04 -7.15 -3.95
C LEU A 78 -13.21 -6.22 -3.68
N ASP A 79 -13.89 -6.44 -2.56
CA ASP A 79 -14.91 -5.53 -2.09
C ASP A 79 -14.30 -4.17 -1.73
N CYS A 80 -15.07 -3.13 -1.99
CA CYS A 80 -14.77 -1.81 -1.47
C CYS A 80 -15.18 -1.73 0.01
N PRO A 81 -14.38 -1.06 0.85
CA PRO A 81 -14.62 -0.99 2.27
C PRO A 81 -15.90 -0.20 2.55
N SER A 82 -16.91 -0.90 3.06
CA SER A 82 -18.26 -0.37 3.27
C SER A 82 -18.33 0.82 4.22
N SER A 83 -17.33 1.00 5.09
CA SER A 83 -17.33 2.00 6.16
C SER A 83 -16.91 3.41 5.73
N PHE A 84 -16.09 3.57 4.68
CA PHE A 84 -15.59 4.89 4.29
C PHE A 84 -15.46 5.10 2.79
N ALA A 85 -15.43 4.03 1.99
CA ALA A 85 -15.32 4.14 0.56
C ALA A 85 -16.08 2.99 -0.10
N PRO A 86 -17.41 2.91 0.05
CA PRO A 86 -18.20 1.75 -0.37
C PRO A 86 -18.35 1.65 -1.89
N TYR A 87 -18.11 2.72 -2.64
CA TYR A 87 -18.39 2.76 -4.08
C TYR A 87 -17.15 2.56 -4.91
N CYS A 88 -17.24 1.82 -6.01
CA CYS A 88 -16.16 1.73 -6.98
C CYS A 88 -16.33 2.77 -8.09
N ASN A 89 -15.30 3.60 -8.28
CA ASN A 89 -15.18 4.56 -9.36
C ASN A 89 -13.86 4.32 -10.12
N ASN A 90 -13.94 3.97 -11.41
CA ASN A 90 -12.77 3.77 -12.29
C ASN A 90 -11.71 2.81 -11.71
N GLY A 91 -12.14 1.77 -10.99
CA GLY A 91 -11.28 0.76 -10.36
C GLY A 91 -10.76 1.12 -8.97
N PHE A 92 -11.20 2.23 -8.40
CA PHE A 92 -10.82 2.69 -7.06
C PHE A 92 -12.05 2.85 -6.16
N CYS A 93 -11.89 2.50 -4.90
CA CYS A 93 -12.94 2.70 -3.91
C CYS A 93 -13.02 4.17 -3.52
N SER A 94 -14.25 4.67 -3.41
CA SER A 94 -14.61 6.08 -3.24
C SER A 94 -15.75 6.23 -2.23
N PRO A 95 -15.76 7.30 -1.41
CA PRO A 95 -16.89 7.65 -0.56
C PRO A 95 -18.11 8.13 -1.36
N VAL A 96 -17.92 8.58 -2.60
CA VAL A 96 -18.96 9.15 -3.46
C VAL A 96 -19.30 8.15 -4.57
N PRO A 97 -20.58 7.87 -4.86
CA PRO A 97 -20.98 6.99 -5.96
C PRO A 97 -20.67 7.60 -7.33
N SER A 98 -20.44 6.74 -8.33
CA SER A 98 -20.45 7.17 -9.73
C SER A 98 -21.88 7.47 -10.19
N VAL A 99 -21.99 8.16 -11.33
CA VAL A 99 -23.28 8.47 -11.96
C VAL A 99 -24.11 7.23 -12.31
N GLU A 100 -23.46 6.07 -12.48
CA GLU A 100 -24.11 4.81 -12.82
C GLU A 100 -24.59 4.03 -11.59
N CYS A 101 -24.15 4.44 -10.40
CA CYS A 101 -24.34 3.74 -9.13
C CYS A 101 -25.10 4.59 -8.09
N ALA A 102 -25.73 5.69 -8.52
CA ALA A 102 -26.47 6.66 -7.71
C ALA A 102 -28.00 6.51 -7.87
#